data_AF-A0A7J8T4I6-F1
#
_entry.id   AF-A0A7J8T4I6-F1
#
_cell.length_a   1.000
_cell.length_b   1.000
_cell.length_c   1.000
_cell.angle_alpha   90.00
_cell.angle_beta   90.00
_cell.angle_gamma   90.00
#
_symmetry.space_group_name_H-M   'P 1'
#
loop_
_entity.id
_entity.type
_entity.pdbx_description
1 polymer ?
#
loop_
_entity_poly.entity_id
_entity_poly.type
_entity_poly.pdbx_seq_one_letter_code
_entity_poly.pdbx_strand_id
1 'polypeptide(L)'
;MVQVETVAQFGVIFLLFALGLEFSTTKLRVVRAVAVLGGLLQIFLFMCLCGITVSLCGGKPSEGVFVGAFLSMSSTAVVLKFLMERNSLSALHGQVTVGILILQDCAVGLLFALLPVLGGSSGILQGVLSMTKSLVTLITFLAILTILSRTCVPWFLRLMISLSSQVCVLTNELYQLASVAFCLLVAWCSDKLGLSLELGSFAAGVMISTTDLGQHTLEQ
;
A
#
# COMPACT_ATOMS: atom_id res chain seq x y z
N MET A 1 -14.47 13.53 18.96
CA MET A 1 -14.44 12.77 17.69
C MET A 1 -13.01 12.44 17.22
N VAL A 2 -12.04 13.36 17.34
CA VAL A 2 -10.62 13.17 16.92
C VAL A 2 -9.94 11.95 17.55
N GLN A 3 -10.33 11.56 18.77
CA GLN A 3 -9.69 10.47 19.50
C GLN A 3 -10.07 9.06 18.98
N VAL A 4 -11.26 8.91 18.39
CA VAL A 4 -11.69 7.61 17.83
C VAL A 4 -11.07 7.37 16.46
N GLU A 5 -10.98 8.42 15.64
CA GLU A 5 -10.40 8.38 14.29
C GLU A 5 -8.91 8.04 14.32
N THR A 6 -8.15 8.70 15.20
CA THR A 6 -6.72 8.44 15.38
C THR A 6 -6.46 7.01 15.87
N VAL A 7 -7.24 6.51 16.84
CA VAL A 7 -7.12 5.12 17.32
C VAL A 7 -7.49 4.11 16.21
N ALA A 8 -8.51 4.39 15.42
CA ALA A 8 -8.88 3.55 14.28
C ALA A 8 -7.75 3.50 13.24
N GLN A 9 -7.10 4.63 12.97
CA GLN A 9 -5.99 4.73 12.02
C GLN A 9 -4.77 3.92 12.48
N PHE A 10 -4.41 3.98 13.77
CA PHE A 10 -3.37 3.11 14.34
C PHE A 10 -3.76 1.63 14.25
N GLY A 11 -5.03 1.30 14.51
CA GLY A 11 -5.53 -0.07 14.36
C GLY A 11 -5.36 -0.61 12.94
N VAL A 12 -5.63 0.21 11.92
CA VAL A 12 -5.44 -0.17 10.51
C VAL A 12 -3.95 -0.33 10.17
N ILE A 13 -3.09 0.59 10.63
CA ILE A 13 -1.63 0.50 10.44
C ILE A 13 -1.09 -0.82 11.00
N PHE A 14 -1.45 -1.17 12.24
CA PHE A 14 -0.97 -2.41 12.86
C PHE A 14 -1.58 -3.66 12.24
N LEU A 15 -2.85 -3.61 11.83
CA LEU A 15 -3.49 -4.70 11.10
C LEU A 15 -2.75 -5.00 9.78
N LEU A 16 -2.49 -3.97 8.97
CA LEU A 16 -1.80 -4.11 7.69
C LEU A 16 -0.34 -4.51 7.85
N PHE A 17 0.32 -4.05 8.91
CA PHE A 17 1.65 -4.50 9.27
C PHE A 17 1.69 -5.99 9.62
N ALA A 18 0.81 -6.45 10.51
CA ALA A 18 0.70 -7.86 10.89
C ALA A 18 0.41 -8.75 9.66
N LEU A 19 -0.51 -8.30 8.79
CA LEU A 19 -0.80 -8.96 7.53
C LEU A 19 0.41 -9.01 6.59
N GLY A 20 1.22 -7.95 6.55
CA GLY A 20 2.45 -7.91 5.79
C GLY A 20 3.47 -8.93 6.28
N LEU A 21 3.54 -9.21 7.59
CA LEU A 21 4.44 -10.20 8.19
C LEU A 21 4.10 -11.64 7.76
N GLU A 22 2.82 -11.97 7.61
CA GLU A 22 2.37 -13.30 7.17
C GLU A 22 2.52 -13.52 5.65
N PHE A 23 2.78 -12.46 4.90
CA PHE A 23 2.68 -12.48 3.45
C PHE A 23 4.00 -12.82 2.74
N SER A 24 3.96 -13.76 1.80
CA SER A 24 5.15 -14.16 1.03
C SER A 24 5.33 -13.34 -0.25
N THR A 25 6.35 -12.48 -0.28
CA THR A 25 6.74 -11.64 -1.44
C THR A 25 7.02 -12.45 -2.71
N THR A 26 7.56 -13.66 -2.54
CA THR A 26 7.88 -14.57 -3.65
C THR A 26 6.62 -14.97 -4.40
N LYS A 27 5.51 -15.18 -3.68
CA LYS A 27 4.24 -15.60 -4.26
C LYS A 27 3.55 -14.46 -5.02
N LEU A 28 3.58 -13.24 -4.49
CA LEU A 28 3.05 -12.05 -5.18
C LEU A 28 3.77 -11.79 -6.51
N ARG A 29 5.08 -12.05 -6.57
CA ARG A 29 5.85 -11.88 -7.81
C ARG A 29 5.33 -12.77 -8.94
N VAL A 30 4.83 -13.97 -8.63
CA VAL A 30 4.28 -14.91 -9.62
C VAL A 30 3.00 -14.35 -10.24
N VAL A 31 2.13 -13.76 -9.42
CA VAL A 31 0.82 -13.25 -9.88
C VAL A 31 0.85 -11.77 -10.29
N ARG A 32 2.01 -11.10 -10.22
CA ARG A 32 2.12 -9.65 -10.44
C ARG A 32 1.52 -9.18 -11.77
N ALA A 33 1.72 -9.94 -12.84
CA ALA A 33 1.27 -9.54 -14.17
C ALA A 33 -0.27 -9.55 -14.23
N VAL A 34 -0.89 -10.60 -13.69
CA VAL A 34 -2.34 -10.74 -13.62
C VAL A 34 -2.95 -9.71 -12.68
N ALA A 35 -2.33 -9.47 -11.51
CA ALA A 35 -2.82 -8.49 -10.56
C ALA A 35 -2.74 -7.05 -11.11
N VAL A 36 -1.62 -6.69 -11.76
CA VAL A 36 -1.46 -5.36 -12.36
C VAL A 36 -2.42 -5.15 -13.52
N LEU A 37 -2.46 -6.10 -14.46
CA LEU A 37 -3.32 -5.99 -15.63
C LEU A 37 -4.81 -6.02 -15.23
N GLY A 38 -5.18 -6.92 -14.32
CA GLY A 38 -6.54 -7.05 -13.81
C GLY A 38 -7.00 -5.80 -13.06
N GLY A 39 -6.16 -5.24 -12.19
CA GLY A 39 -6.47 -4.02 -11.46
C GLY A 39 -6.63 -2.80 -12.38
N LEU A 40 -5.72 -2.62 -13.33
CA LEU A 40 -5.84 -1.54 -14.32
C LEU A 40 -7.07 -1.70 -15.20
N LEU A 41 -7.37 -2.93 -15.63
CA LEU A 41 -8.56 -3.22 -16.43
C LEU A 41 -9.83 -2.94 -15.64
N GLN A 42 -9.89 -3.32 -14.36
CA GLN A 42 -11.02 -3.03 -13.47
C GLN A 42 -11.26 -1.52 -13.37
N ILE A 43 -10.23 -0.74 -13.04
CA ILE A 43 -10.35 0.73 -12.92
C ILE A 43 -10.81 1.34 -14.24
N PHE A 44 -10.22 0.90 -15.35
CA PHE A 44 -10.59 1.37 -16.69
C PHE A 44 -12.05 1.07 -17.04
N LEU A 45 -12.52 -0.16 -16.78
CA LEU A 45 -13.90 -0.55 -17.07
C LEU A 45 -14.90 0.28 -16.26
N PHE A 46 -14.65 0.49 -14.97
CA PHE A 46 -15.52 1.34 -14.14
C PHE A 46 -15.52 2.81 -14.61
N MET A 47 -14.36 3.36 -14.96
CA MET A 47 -14.27 4.70 -15.55
C MET A 47 -15.11 4.83 -16.84
N CYS A 48 -15.00 3.86 -17.75
CA CYS A 48 -15.78 3.85 -18.99
C CYS A 48 -17.28 3.69 -18.73
N LEU A 49 -17.67 2.73 -17.88
CA LEU A 49 -19.08 2.47 -17.57
C LEU A 49 -19.75 3.70 -16.95
N CYS A 50 -19.13 4.32 -15.95
CA CYS A 50 -19.67 5.52 -15.32
C CYS A 50 -19.61 6.73 -16.25
N GLY A 51 -18.54 6.88 -17.04
CA GLY A 51 -18.43 7.94 -18.05
C GLY A 51 -19.54 7.89 -19.10
N ILE A 52 -19.83 6.70 -19.64
CA ILE A 52 -20.91 6.48 -20.61
C ILE A 52 -22.26 6.75 -19.96
N THR A 53 -22.49 6.21 -18.76
CA THR A 53 -23.77 6.38 -18.04
C THR A 53 -24.08 7.86 -17.79
N VAL A 54 -23.10 8.63 -17.32
CA VAL A 54 -23.26 10.08 -17.09
C VAL A 54 -23.48 10.83 -18.41
N SER A 55 -22.77 10.46 -19.48
CA SER A 55 -22.97 11.06 -20.80
C SER A 55 -24.38 10.81 -21.35
N LEU A 56 -24.96 9.64 -21.10
CA LEU A 56 -26.35 9.32 -21.49
C LEU A 56 -27.38 10.10 -20.67
N CYS A 57 -27.07 10.43 -19.42
CA CYS A 57 -27.90 11.28 -18.57
C CYS A 57 -27.72 12.80 -18.84
N GLY A 58 -26.92 13.19 -19.83
CA GLY A 58 -26.69 14.60 -20.20
C GLY A 58 -25.67 15.32 -19.33
N GLY A 59 -24.91 14.60 -18.49
CA GLY A 59 -23.83 15.17 -17.67
C GLY A 59 -22.48 15.22 -18.40
N LYS A 60 -21.48 15.80 -17.75
CA LYS A 60 -20.11 15.84 -18.31
C LYS A 60 -19.43 14.47 -18.16
N PRO A 61 -18.82 13.92 -19.22
CA PRO A 61 -18.16 12.61 -19.14
C PRO A 61 -16.96 12.63 -18.16
N SER A 62 -16.33 13.77 -17.93
CA SER A 62 -15.26 13.90 -16.93
C SER A 62 -15.72 13.61 -15.51
N GLU A 63 -16.95 14.02 -15.14
CA GLU A 63 -17.54 13.72 -13.84
C GLU A 63 -17.83 12.22 -13.71
N GLY A 64 -18.34 11.58 -14.77
CA GLY A 64 -18.56 10.14 -14.80
C GLY A 64 -17.26 9.32 -14.72
N VAL A 65 -16.18 9.76 -15.38
CA VAL A 65 -14.86 9.13 -15.27
C VAL A 65 -14.32 9.25 -13.85
N PHE A 66 -14.45 10.42 -13.21
CA PHE A 66 -14.04 10.61 -11.82
C PHE A 66 -14.80 9.67 -10.88
N VAL A 67 -16.13 9.62 -11.00
CA VAL A 67 -16.98 8.76 -10.19
C VAL A 67 -16.64 7.29 -10.43
N GLY A 68 -16.41 6.87 -11.67
CA GLY A 68 -16.03 5.50 -12.00
C GLY A 68 -14.67 5.11 -11.41
N ALA A 69 -13.68 6.00 -11.49
CA ALA A 69 -12.38 5.76 -10.87
C ALA A 69 -12.50 5.61 -9.34
N PHE A 70 -13.32 6.45 -8.70
CA PHE A 70 -13.57 6.40 -7.26
C PHE A 70 -14.32 5.13 -6.84
N LEU A 71 -15.38 4.74 -7.58
CA LEU A 71 -16.16 3.53 -7.33
C LEU A 71 -15.37 2.23 -7.56
N SER A 72 -14.32 2.26 -8.38
CA SER A 72 -13.47 1.09 -8.60
C SER A 72 -12.58 0.75 -7.40
N MET A 73 -12.33 1.70 -6.49
CA MET A 73 -11.41 1.51 -5.38
C MET A 73 -12.04 0.61 -4.31
N SER A 74 -11.25 -0.32 -3.77
CA SER A 74 -11.67 -1.20 -2.69
C SER A 74 -11.00 -0.83 -1.37
N SER A 75 -11.57 -1.28 -0.25
CA SER A 75 -10.97 -1.08 1.08
C SER A 75 -9.97 -2.21 1.36
N THR A 76 -8.68 -1.89 1.31
CA THR A 76 -7.58 -2.85 1.50
C THR A 76 -7.65 -3.54 2.87
N ALA A 77 -7.83 -2.78 3.95
CA ALA A 77 -7.87 -3.32 5.31
C ALA A 77 -9.00 -4.35 5.51
N VAL A 78 -10.20 -4.07 4.99
CA VAL A 78 -11.36 -4.96 5.15
C VAL A 78 -11.18 -6.24 4.33
N VAL A 79 -10.77 -6.11 3.07
CA VAL A 79 -10.61 -7.26 2.17
C VAL A 79 -9.48 -8.18 2.65
N LEU A 80 -8.35 -7.61 3.09
CA LEU A 80 -7.25 -8.41 3.62
C LEU A 80 -7.63 -9.13 4.92
N LYS A 81 -8.31 -8.44 5.85
CA LYS A 81 -8.81 -9.08 7.08
C LYS A 81 -9.73 -10.25 6.76
N PHE A 82 -10.65 -10.08 5.82
CA PHE A 82 -11.54 -11.15 5.39
C PHE A 82 -10.79 -12.33 4.76
N LEU A 83 -9.78 -12.05 3.95
CA LEU A 83 -8.96 -13.07 3.30
C LEU A 83 -8.10 -13.86 4.29
N MET A 84 -7.64 -13.20 5.36
CA MET A 84 -6.94 -13.79 6.50
C MET A 84 -7.87 -14.66 7.35
N GLU A 85 -9.05 -14.17 7.73
CA GLU A 85 -10.07 -14.93 8.47
C GLU A 85 -10.49 -16.21 7.72
N ARG A 86 -10.40 -16.20 6.38
CA ARG A 86 -10.67 -17.34 5.50
C ARG A 86 -9.44 -18.19 5.19
N ASN A 87 -8.29 -17.90 5.79
CA ASN A 87 -6.99 -18.53 5.55
C ASN A 87 -6.66 -18.69 4.05
N SER A 88 -7.06 -17.68 3.26
CA SER A 88 -7.01 -17.70 1.81
C SER A 88 -5.96 -16.74 1.24
N LEU A 89 -5.14 -16.12 2.09
CA LEU A 89 -4.04 -15.21 1.69
C LEU A 89 -2.99 -15.91 0.83
N SER A 90 -2.72 -17.19 1.12
CA SER A 90 -1.77 -18.00 0.36
C SER A 90 -2.36 -18.62 -0.92
N ALA A 91 -3.68 -18.52 -1.12
CA ALA A 91 -4.34 -19.01 -2.33
C ALA A 91 -4.07 -18.10 -3.53
N LEU A 92 -4.15 -18.66 -4.74
CA LEU A 92 -3.85 -17.92 -5.96
C LEU A 92 -4.79 -16.71 -6.15
N HIS A 93 -6.08 -16.88 -5.89
CA HIS A 93 -7.05 -15.77 -5.94
C HIS A 93 -6.74 -14.71 -4.88
N GLY A 94 -6.31 -15.12 -3.68
CA GLY A 94 -5.98 -14.20 -2.60
C GLY A 94 -4.78 -13.31 -2.95
N GLN A 95 -3.72 -13.89 -3.50
CA GLN A 95 -2.54 -13.15 -3.92
C GLN A 95 -2.84 -12.20 -5.08
N VAL A 96 -3.71 -12.59 -6.01
CA VAL A 96 -4.18 -11.69 -7.08
C VAL A 96 -4.95 -10.52 -6.48
N THR A 97 -5.89 -10.77 -5.56
CA THR A 97 -6.66 -9.73 -4.87
C THR A 97 -5.75 -8.77 -4.12
N VAL A 98 -4.79 -9.26 -3.33
CA VAL A 98 -3.82 -8.41 -2.61
C VAL A 98 -3.03 -7.54 -3.60
N GLY A 99 -2.55 -8.11 -4.71
CA GLY A 99 -1.84 -7.35 -5.72
C GLY A 99 -2.70 -6.26 -6.38
N ILE A 100 -3.99 -6.52 -6.60
CA ILE A 100 -4.93 -5.51 -7.11
C ILE A 100 -5.13 -4.39 -6.08
N LEU A 101 -5.30 -4.72 -4.79
CA LEU A 101 -5.46 -3.73 -3.71
C LEU A 101 -4.24 -2.80 -3.62
N ILE A 102 -3.02 -3.35 -3.66
CA ILE A 102 -1.79 -2.53 -3.64
C ILE A 102 -1.74 -1.59 -4.86
N LEU A 103 -2.17 -2.06 -6.04
CA LEU A 103 -2.25 -1.23 -7.23
C LEU A 103 -3.30 -0.11 -7.07
N GLN A 104 -4.45 -0.43 -6.49
CA GLN A 104 -5.53 0.53 -6.24
C GLN A 104 -5.07 1.62 -5.28
N ASP A 105 -4.43 1.27 -4.16
CA ASP A 105 -3.90 2.24 -3.19
C ASP A 105 -2.87 3.18 -3.84
N CYS A 106 -2.00 2.67 -4.73
CA CYS A 106 -1.10 3.50 -5.53
C CYS A 106 -1.88 4.42 -6.50
N ALA A 107 -2.94 3.90 -7.12
CA ALA A 107 -3.74 4.62 -8.11
C ALA A 107 -4.59 5.75 -7.49
N VAL A 108 -4.94 5.66 -6.20
CA VAL A 108 -5.65 6.74 -5.47
C VAL A 108 -4.84 8.05 -5.50
N GLY A 109 -3.52 7.98 -5.31
CA GLY A 109 -2.64 9.15 -5.41
C GLY A 109 -2.65 9.78 -6.82
N LEU A 110 -2.70 8.96 -7.87
CA LEU A 110 -2.87 9.44 -9.25
C LEU A 110 -4.27 10.06 -9.45
N LEU A 111 -5.32 9.44 -8.93
CA LEU A 111 -6.68 9.97 -9.02
C LEU A 111 -6.81 11.37 -8.42
N PHE A 112 -6.24 11.60 -7.23
CA PHE A 112 -6.23 12.93 -6.61
C PHE A 112 -5.42 13.95 -7.41
N ALA A 113 -4.31 13.55 -8.03
CA ALA A 113 -3.54 14.44 -8.91
C ALA A 113 -4.27 14.76 -10.24
N LEU A 114 -5.23 13.91 -10.65
CA LEU A 114 -6.09 14.12 -11.82
C LEU A 114 -7.27 15.06 -11.56
N LEU A 115 -7.69 15.24 -10.29
CA LEU A 115 -8.86 16.05 -9.94
C LEU A 115 -8.90 17.46 -10.56
N PRO A 116 -7.82 18.28 -10.53
CA PRO A 116 -7.84 19.62 -11.11
C PRO A 116 -8.05 19.63 -12.64
N VAL A 117 -7.70 18.53 -13.29
CA VAL A 117 -7.81 18.33 -14.75
C VAL A 117 -9.24 17.96 -15.11
N LEU A 118 -9.82 16.98 -14.39
CA LEU A 118 -11.21 16.55 -14.61
C LEU A 118 -12.22 17.62 -14.21
N GLY A 119 -11.88 18.46 -13.21
CA GLY A 119 -12.68 19.60 -12.78
C GLY A 119 -12.65 20.82 -13.73
N GLY A 120 -11.90 20.77 -14.83
CA GLY A 120 -11.85 21.84 -15.84
C GLY A 120 -11.13 23.12 -15.40
N SER A 121 -10.44 23.10 -14.26
CA SER A 121 -9.72 24.24 -13.69
C SER A 121 -8.32 24.44 -14.31
N SER A 122 -7.80 23.42 -15.00
CA SER A 122 -6.45 23.43 -15.56
C SER A 122 -6.44 22.96 -17.03
N GLY A 123 -5.67 23.65 -17.87
CA GLY A 123 -5.49 23.26 -19.28
C GLY A 123 -4.77 21.91 -19.41
N ILE A 124 -4.93 21.22 -20.55
CA ILE A 124 -4.35 19.88 -20.83
C ILE A 124 -2.85 19.84 -20.47
N LEU A 125 -2.10 20.90 -20.77
CA LEU A 125 -0.67 21.01 -20.49
C LEU A 125 -0.35 20.94 -18.98
N GLN A 126 -1.18 21.58 -18.15
CA GLN A 126 -1.03 21.61 -16.70
C GLN A 126 -1.48 20.28 -16.06
N GLY A 127 -2.45 19.60 -16.68
CA GLY A 127 -2.84 18.24 -16.29
C GLY A 127 -1.79 17.19 -16.62
N VAL A 128 -1.12 17.29 -17.77
CA VAL A 128 0.04 16.43 -18.09
C VAL A 128 1.18 16.67 -17.10
N LEU A 129 1.40 17.93 -16.68
CA LEU A 129 2.41 18.26 -15.69
C LEU A 129 2.09 17.69 -14.29
N SER A 130 0.82 17.77 -13.86
CA SER A 130 0.40 17.20 -12.56
C SER A 130 0.48 15.67 -12.55
N MET A 131 0.12 15.02 -13.66
CA MET A 131 0.30 13.59 -13.88
C MET A 131 1.76 13.17 -13.84
N THR A 132 2.61 13.87 -14.57
CA THR A 132 4.05 13.59 -14.58
C THR A 132 4.62 13.75 -13.17
N LYS A 133 4.23 14.79 -12.43
CA LYS A 133 4.67 15.01 -11.06
C LYS A 133 4.22 13.87 -10.13
N SER A 134 2.95 13.45 -10.18
CA SER A 134 2.43 12.36 -9.35
C SER A 134 3.11 11.02 -9.67
N LEU A 135 3.32 10.74 -10.96
CA LEU A 135 4.01 9.53 -11.42
C LEU A 135 5.48 9.52 -10.97
N VAL A 136 6.19 10.65 -11.07
CA VAL A 136 7.56 10.81 -10.56
C VAL A 136 7.61 10.62 -9.06
N THR A 137 6.67 11.18 -8.30
CA THR A 137 6.58 10.98 -6.84
C THR A 137 6.37 9.51 -6.50
N LEU A 138 5.44 8.82 -7.19
CA LEU A 138 5.18 7.39 -6.98
C LEU A 138 6.42 6.54 -7.29
N ILE A 139 7.08 6.78 -8.43
CA ILE A 139 8.30 6.04 -8.82
C ILE A 139 9.44 6.32 -7.83
N THR A 140 9.61 7.59 -7.42
CA THR A 140 10.62 8.00 -6.44
C THR A 140 10.36 7.31 -5.10
N PHE A 141 9.10 7.23 -4.65
CA PHE A 141 8.73 6.50 -3.46
C PHE A 141 9.04 5.00 -3.57
N LEU A 142 8.61 4.34 -4.65
CA LEU A 142 8.89 2.93 -4.87
C LEU A 142 10.40 2.65 -4.91
N ALA A 143 11.19 3.56 -5.51
CA ALA A 143 12.64 3.48 -5.54
C ALA A 143 13.24 3.65 -4.14
N ILE A 144 12.82 4.67 -3.38
CA ILE A 144 13.24 4.90 -1.99
C ILE A 144 12.87 3.70 -1.13
N LEU A 145 11.64 3.18 -1.23
CA LEU A 145 11.23 1.97 -0.52
C LEU A 145 12.07 0.77 -0.89
N THR A 146 12.42 0.60 -2.17
CA THR A 146 13.25 -0.54 -2.59
C THR A 146 14.68 -0.40 -2.07
N ILE A 147 15.23 0.84 -2.06
CA ILE A 147 16.55 1.15 -1.52
C ILE A 147 16.55 1.00 0.00
N LEU A 148 15.53 1.51 0.68
CA LEU A 148 15.34 1.39 2.12
C LEU A 148 15.09 -0.05 2.51
N SER A 149 14.35 -0.82 1.72
CA SER A 149 14.23 -2.29 1.84
C SER A 149 15.60 -2.96 1.78
N ARG A 150 16.39 -2.65 0.76
CA ARG A 150 17.73 -3.24 0.61
C ARG A 150 18.75 -2.74 1.62
N THR A 151 18.54 -1.58 2.24
CA THR A 151 19.50 -0.94 3.16
C THR A 151 19.12 -1.15 4.63
N CYS A 152 17.84 -1.01 4.99
CA CYS A 152 17.33 -1.29 6.33
C CYS A 152 17.42 -2.77 6.68
N VAL A 153 17.15 -3.70 5.76
CA VAL A 153 17.31 -5.13 6.04
C VAL A 153 18.72 -5.47 6.57
N PRO A 154 19.83 -5.11 5.88
CA PRO A 154 21.16 -5.38 6.39
C PRO A 154 21.61 -4.41 7.50
N TRP A 155 21.05 -3.20 7.60
CA TRP A 155 21.36 -2.27 8.69
C TRP A 155 20.70 -2.70 10.01
N PHE A 156 19.47 -3.20 9.97
CA PHE A 156 18.74 -3.74 11.12
C PHE A 156 19.39 -5.04 11.61
N LEU A 157 19.80 -5.94 10.68
CA LEU A 157 20.61 -7.12 11.01
C LEU A 157 21.97 -6.73 11.63
N ARG A 158 22.65 -5.71 11.09
CA ARG A 158 23.92 -5.22 11.66
C ARG A 158 23.76 -4.51 13.00
N LEU A 159 22.68 -3.76 13.19
CA LEU A 159 22.35 -3.13 14.47
C LEU A 159 22.08 -4.21 15.53
N MET A 160 21.36 -5.28 15.18
CA MET A 160 21.16 -6.45 16.04
C MET A 160 22.49 -7.11 16.44
N ILE A 161 23.40 -7.32 15.48
CA ILE A 161 24.72 -7.92 15.74
C ILE A 161 25.61 -6.99 16.58
N SER A 162 25.56 -5.67 16.32
CA SER A 162 26.34 -4.69 17.08
C SER A 162 25.83 -4.52 18.52
N LEU A 163 24.53 -4.63 18.75
CA LEU A 163 23.92 -4.56 20.08
C LEU A 163 24.08 -5.87 20.87
N SER A 164 24.25 -7.01 20.19
CA SER A 164 24.59 -8.30 20.82
C SER A 164 25.91 -8.28 21.59
N SER A 165 26.83 -7.35 21.28
CA SER A 165 28.08 -7.20 22.03
C SER A 165 27.94 -6.41 23.34
N GLN A 166 26.80 -5.73 23.58
CA GLN A 166 26.58 -4.92 24.78
C GLN A 166 25.33 -5.28 25.59
N VAL A 167 24.34 -5.96 25.00
CA VAL A 167 23.09 -6.31 25.69
C VAL A 167 22.80 -7.79 25.48
N CYS A 168 23.49 -8.61 26.26
CA CYS A 168 22.91 -9.89 26.66
C CYS A 168 21.75 -9.54 27.61
N VAL A 169 20.58 -10.16 27.42
CA VAL A 169 19.36 -10.12 28.28
C VAL A 169 18.16 -9.36 27.70
N LEU A 170 17.09 -10.15 27.48
CA LEU A 170 15.68 -9.86 27.16
C LEU A 170 15.30 -9.72 25.66
N THR A 171 15.24 -10.87 24.99
CA THR A 171 15.29 -11.06 23.54
C THR A 171 13.98 -10.84 22.76
N ASN A 172 12.83 -10.61 23.41
CA ASN A 172 11.52 -10.54 22.70
C ASN A 172 10.86 -9.13 22.72
N GLU A 173 10.84 -8.46 23.87
CA GLU A 173 10.19 -7.14 24.05
C GLU A 173 10.85 -6.04 23.20
N LEU A 174 12.19 -6.01 23.19
CA LEU A 174 12.96 -5.02 22.43
C LEU A 174 12.79 -5.22 20.92
N TYR A 175 12.62 -6.47 20.49
CA TYR A 175 12.42 -6.84 19.10
C TYR A 175 11.02 -6.43 18.62
N GLN A 176 9.98 -6.71 19.42
CA GLN A 176 8.62 -6.27 19.13
C GLN A 176 8.55 -4.75 19.06
N LEU A 177 9.17 -4.05 20.01
CA LEU A 177 9.24 -2.58 20.02
C LEU A 177 9.97 -2.03 18.78
N ALA A 178 11.08 -2.65 18.38
CA ALA A 178 11.83 -2.23 17.20
C ALA A 178 11.05 -2.47 15.89
N SER A 179 10.32 -3.58 15.79
CA SER A 179 9.47 -3.88 14.63
C SER A 179 8.33 -2.86 14.47
N VAL A 180 7.69 -2.47 15.58
CA VAL A 180 6.63 -1.46 15.62
C VAL A 180 7.19 -0.08 15.31
N ALA A 181 8.35 0.29 15.88
CA ALA A 181 9.02 1.55 15.58
C ALA A 181 9.40 1.64 14.09
N PHE A 182 9.88 0.54 13.51
CA PHE A 182 10.18 0.45 12.10
C PHE A 182 8.93 0.61 11.23
N CYS A 183 7.84 -0.08 11.57
CA CYS A 183 6.54 0.07 10.91
C CYS A 183 6.07 1.53 10.89
N LEU A 184 6.10 2.20 12.04
CA LEU A 184 5.67 3.60 12.15
C LEU A 184 6.58 4.55 11.37
N LEU A 185 7.89 4.31 11.35
CA LEU A 185 8.84 5.11 10.57
C LEU A 185 8.57 4.99 9.06
N VAL A 186 8.37 3.78 8.56
CA VAL A 186 8.06 3.54 7.14
C VAL A 186 6.69 4.10 6.77
N ALA A 187 5.68 3.93 7.63
CA ALA A 187 4.36 4.51 7.42
C ALA A 187 4.42 6.05 7.36
N TRP A 188 5.14 6.69 8.29
CA TRP A 188 5.32 8.15 8.28
C TRP A 188 6.09 8.66 7.06
N CYS A 189 7.08 7.90 6.59
CA CYS A 189 7.78 8.20 5.34
C CYS A 189 6.84 8.11 4.13
N SER A 190 5.94 7.11 4.10
CA SER A 190 4.89 6.96 3.09
C SER A 190 3.95 8.16 3.03
N ASP A 191 3.46 8.60 4.19
CA ASP A 191 2.59 9.78 4.30
C ASP A 191 3.27 11.06 3.80
N LYS A 192 4.54 11.28 4.19
CA LYS A 192 5.33 12.44 3.74
C LYS A 192 5.54 12.48 2.23
N LEU A 193 5.52 11.33 1.58
CA LEU A 193 5.68 11.19 0.14
C LEU A 193 4.34 11.22 -0.60
N GLY A 194 3.23 11.42 0.12
CA GLY A 194 1.89 11.59 -0.45
C GLY A 194 1.19 10.27 -0.78
N LEU A 195 1.58 9.17 -0.13
CA LEU A 195 0.97 7.86 -0.27
C LEU A 195 0.25 7.45 1.02
N SER A 196 -0.60 6.42 0.93
CA SER A 196 -1.34 5.95 2.10
C SER A 196 -0.40 5.38 3.17
N LEU A 197 -0.69 5.67 4.43
CA LEU A 197 -0.05 5.06 5.61
C LEU A 197 -0.22 3.53 5.60
N GLU A 198 -1.32 3.07 5.03
CA GLU A 198 -1.70 1.68 4.85
C GLU A 198 -0.68 0.92 3.99
N LEU A 199 -0.29 1.50 2.86
CA LEU A 199 0.67 0.90 1.94
C LEU A 199 2.08 0.85 2.57
N GLY A 200 2.47 1.89 3.30
CA GLY A 200 3.75 1.94 4.02
C GLY A 200 3.85 0.89 5.13
N SER A 201 2.79 0.74 5.93
CA SER A 201 2.73 -0.25 7.01
C SER A 201 2.71 -1.70 6.50
N PHE A 202 1.94 -1.98 5.44
CA PHE A 202 1.98 -3.27 4.77
C PHE A 202 3.37 -3.58 4.20
N ALA A 203 3.99 -2.62 3.51
CA ALA A 203 5.33 -2.77 2.95
C ALA A 203 6.39 -3.04 4.05
N ALA A 204 6.29 -2.37 5.20
CA ALA A 204 7.16 -2.61 6.34
C ALA A 204 7.04 -4.05 6.87
N GLY A 205 5.80 -4.57 6.98
CA GLY A 205 5.56 -5.96 7.37
C GLY A 205 6.17 -6.95 6.38
N VAL A 206 5.93 -6.75 5.09
CA VAL A 206 6.50 -7.59 4.02
C VAL A 206 8.04 -7.57 4.06
N MET A 207 8.66 -6.42 4.31
CA MET A 207 10.11 -6.32 4.43
C MET A 207 10.68 -7.15 5.58
N ILE A 208 10.02 -7.13 6.76
CA ILE A 208 10.43 -7.94 7.91
C ILE A 208 10.17 -9.43 7.66
N SER A 209 9.08 -9.80 6.98
CA SER A 209 8.77 -11.20 6.63
C SER A 209 9.85 -11.85 5.75
N THR A 210 10.53 -11.06 4.91
CA THR A 210 11.57 -11.55 3.99
C THR A 210 12.93 -11.75 4.64
N THR A 211 13.13 -11.24 5.85
CA THR A 211 14.31 -11.53 6.68
C THR A 211 14.07 -12.76 7.55
N ASP A 212 15.12 -13.46 7.98
CA ASP A 212 15.08 -14.61 8.93
C ASP A 212 14.36 -14.29 10.28
N LEU A 213 13.89 -13.06 10.44
CA LEU A 213 13.06 -12.50 11.50
C LEU A 213 11.59 -13.01 11.51
N GLY A 214 11.03 -13.40 10.36
CA GLY A 214 9.66 -13.94 10.29
C GLY A 214 9.50 -15.27 11.05
N GLN A 215 10.54 -16.10 11.06
CA GLN A 215 10.50 -17.42 11.71
C GLN A 215 10.44 -17.34 13.25
N HIS A 216 10.95 -16.27 13.87
CA HIS A 216 10.86 -16.09 15.32
C HIS A 216 9.59 -15.35 15.78
N THR A 217 8.90 -14.64 14.89
CA THR A 217 7.70 -13.84 15.26
C THR A 217 6.40 -14.64 15.12
N LEU A 218 6.36 -15.65 14.24
CA LEU A 218 5.17 -16.49 13.99
C LEU A 218 5.14 -17.80 14.80
N GLU A 219 6.14 -18.06 15.64
CA GLU A 219 6.15 -19.20 16.58
C GLU A 219 5.61 -18.84 17.98
N GLN A 220 4.94 -17.69 18.14
CA GLN A 220 4.20 -17.36 19.37
C GLN A 220 2.72 -17.07 19.10
#